data_AF-A0A8T5P0L8-F1
#
_entry.id   AF-A0A8T5P0L8-F1
#
_cell.length_a   1.000
_cell.length_b   1.000
_cell.length_c   1.000
_cell.angle_alpha   90.00
_cell.angle_beta   90.00
_cell.angle_gamma   90.00
#
_symmetry.space_group_name_H-M   'P 1'
#
loop_
_entity.id
_entity.type
_entity.pdbx_description
1 polymer ?
#
loop_
_entity_poly.entity_id
_entity_poly.type
_entity_poly.pdbx_seq_one_letter_code
_entity_poly.pdbx_strand_id
1 'polypeptide(L)'
;MNPKKLANGSKKPHKWSDIDLIIVSPKFRKLDFIERGARMYDYWNLNYPADFLCFTPEEFKERAKKISIVSEAIKNGIEVKDAA
;
A
#
# COMPACT_ATOMS: atom_id res chain seq x y z
N MET A 1 -32.71 -13.09 16.95
CA MET A 1 -31.84 -12.19 16.15
C MET A 1 -31.31 -13.01 14.97
N ASN A 2 -31.54 -12.58 13.73
CA ASN A 2 -31.28 -13.40 12.53
C ASN A 2 -29.87 -13.11 11.98
N PRO A 3 -28.93 -14.08 11.91
CA PRO A 3 -27.51 -13.82 11.63
C PRO A 3 -27.17 -13.47 10.16
N LYS A 4 -28.15 -13.40 9.26
CA LYS A 4 -27.92 -13.22 7.81
C LYS A 4 -28.10 -11.77 7.30
N LYS A 5 -27.97 -10.75 8.14
CA LYS A 5 -28.24 -9.35 7.75
C LYS A 5 -27.10 -8.35 8.05
N LEU A 6 -25.85 -8.79 8.00
CA LEU A 6 -24.66 -7.94 8.20
C LEU A 6 -23.65 -8.12 7.06
N ALA A 7 -24.09 -7.97 5.80
CA ALA A 7 -23.16 -7.99 4.67
C ALA A 7 -23.65 -7.12 3.50
N ASN A 8 -24.13 -5.92 3.81
CA ASN A 8 -24.19 -4.83 2.83
C ASN A 8 -23.29 -3.70 3.34
N GLY A 9 -22.00 -4.01 3.52
CA GLY A 9 -20.99 -2.99 3.73
C GLY A 9 -20.72 -2.30 2.41
N SER A 10 -21.22 -1.08 2.23
CA SER A 10 -20.66 -0.20 1.21
C SER A 10 -19.15 -0.10 1.48
N LYS A 11 -18.29 -0.57 0.57
CA LYS A 11 -16.83 -0.40 0.64
C LYS A 11 -16.48 1.08 0.46
N LYS A 12 -16.86 1.91 1.42
CA LYS A 12 -16.46 3.31 1.49
C LYS A 12 -15.37 3.41 2.55
N PRO A 13 -14.16 3.86 2.22
CA PRO A 13 -13.12 4.09 3.21
C PRO A 13 -13.64 5.06 4.28
N HIS A 14 -13.31 4.77 5.55
CA HIS A 14 -13.69 5.64 6.65
C HIS A 14 -12.77 6.85 6.68
N LYS A 15 -13.22 8.00 7.21
CA LYS A 15 -12.38 9.20 7.35
C LYS A 15 -11.13 9.04 8.24
N TRP A 16 -11.04 7.90 8.95
CA TRP A 16 -9.93 7.54 9.83
C TRP A 16 -9.12 6.36 9.28
N SER A 17 -9.45 5.89 8.07
CA SER A 17 -8.64 4.90 7.39
C SER A 17 -7.29 5.53 7.03
N ASP A 18 -6.25 4.76 7.26
CA ASP A 18 -4.90 4.99 6.81
C ASP A 18 -4.74 4.76 5.29
N ILE A 19 -3.62 5.24 4.78
CA ILE A 19 -3.23 5.14 3.38
C ILE A 19 -2.04 4.19 3.26
N ASP A 20 -2.24 3.04 2.64
CA ASP A 20 -1.14 2.16 2.23
C ASP A 20 -0.50 2.68 0.93
N LEU A 21 0.78 3.04 0.97
CA LEU A 21 1.54 3.48 -0.19
C LEU A 21 2.58 2.42 -0.57
N ILE A 22 2.41 1.82 -1.74
CA ILE A 22 3.38 0.90 -2.31
C ILE A 22 4.33 1.67 -3.21
N ILE A 23 5.62 1.73 -2.84
CA ILE A 23 6.67 2.41 -3.60
C ILE A 23 7.61 1.36 -4.16
N VAL A 24 7.81 1.37 -5.49
CA VAL A 24 8.67 0.40 -6.17
C VAL A 24 9.92 1.08 -6.71
N SER A 25 11.10 0.69 -6.25
CA SER A 25 12.36 1.27 -6.72
C SER A 25 13.56 0.32 -6.61
N PRO A 26 14.45 0.23 -7.62
CA PRO A 26 15.72 -0.49 -7.50
C PRO A 26 16.62 0.02 -6.36
N LYS A 27 16.44 1.28 -5.92
CA LYS A 27 17.23 1.91 -4.85
C LYS A 27 17.06 1.21 -3.49
N PHE A 28 15.99 0.45 -3.33
CA PHE A 28 15.67 -0.28 -2.10
C PHE A 28 16.50 -1.56 -1.89
N ARG A 29 17.24 -2.06 -2.89
CA ARG A 29 18.04 -3.30 -2.77
C ARG A 29 19.12 -3.26 -1.68
N LYS A 30 19.58 -2.07 -1.30
CA LYS A 30 20.70 -1.88 -0.36
C LYS A 30 20.25 -1.48 1.05
N LEU A 31 18.95 -1.52 1.33
CA LEU A 31 18.37 -1.03 2.59
C LEU A 31 17.57 -2.14 3.28
N ASP A 32 17.56 -2.13 4.61
CA ASP A 32 16.66 -2.99 5.38
C ASP A 32 15.20 -2.61 5.13
N PHE A 33 14.27 -3.58 5.12
CA PHE A 33 12.86 -3.34 4.77
C PHE A 33 12.17 -2.31 5.68
N ILE A 34 12.42 -2.36 6.99
CA ILE A 34 11.83 -1.41 7.95
C ILE A 34 12.42 -0.02 7.74
N GLU A 35 13.73 0.04 7.53
CA GLU A 35 14.44 1.30 7.30
C GLU A 35 13.92 2.06 6.07
N ARG A 36 13.65 1.36 4.96
CA ARG A 36 13.15 2.00 3.73
C ARG A 36 11.82 2.70 3.96
N GLY A 37 10.88 2.04 4.66
CA GLY A 37 9.58 2.60 4.99
C GLY A 37 9.70 3.77 5.97
N ALA A 38 10.52 3.63 7.01
CA ALA A 38 10.76 4.69 8.00
C ALA A 38 11.29 5.98 7.36
N ARG A 39 12.25 5.87 6.42
CA ARG A 39 12.80 7.03 5.70
C ARG A 39 11.78 7.78 4.84
N MET A 40 10.64 7.18 4.48
CA MET A 40 9.62 7.87 3.68
C MET A 40 8.85 8.91 4.49
N TYR A 41 8.78 8.78 5.82
CA TYR A 41 8.17 9.79 6.67
C TYR A 41 8.92 11.13 6.64
N ASP A 42 10.21 11.14 6.30
CA ASP A 42 10.98 12.39 6.11
C ASP A 42 10.43 13.26 4.96
N TYR A 43 9.69 12.64 4.03
CA TYR A 43 9.08 13.31 2.86
C TYR A 43 7.56 13.47 3.00
N TRP A 44 6.95 12.87 4.03
CA TRP A 44 5.50 12.88 4.21
C TRP A 44 5.05 14.13 4.95
N ASN A 45 4.42 15.05 4.23
CA ASN A 45 3.96 16.34 4.76
C ASN A 45 2.43 16.44 4.90
N LEU A 46 1.71 15.35 4.69
CA LEU A 46 0.25 15.31 4.79
C LEU A 46 -0.17 14.89 6.20
N ASN A 47 -1.23 15.53 6.72
CA ASN A 47 -1.81 15.17 8.00
C ASN A 47 -2.76 13.96 7.88
N TYR A 48 -2.25 12.87 7.30
CA TYR A 48 -2.93 11.59 7.16
C TYR A 48 -2.00 10.45 7.62
N PRO A 49 -2.53 9.45 8.34
CA PRO A 49 -1.76 8.24 8.64
C PRO A 49 -1.48 7.51 7.33
N ALA A 50 -0.22 7.12 7.13
CA ALA A 50 0.21 6.40 5.94
C ALA A 50 1.24 5.33 6.31
N ASP A 51 1.12 4.17 5.67
CA ASP A 51 2.07 3.06 5.75
C ASP A 51 2.84 2.94 4.44
N PHE A 52 4.17 3.00 4.53
CA PHE A 52 5.05 2.95 3.37
C PHE A 52 5.60 1.54 3.14
N LEU A 53 5.09 0.87 2.10
CA LEU A 53 5.52 -0.45 1.68
C LEU A 53 6.50 -0.34 0.50
N CYS A 54 7.79 -0.35 0.83
CA CYS A 54 8.86 -0.11 -0.14
C CYS A 54 9.46 -1.42 -0.68
N PHE A 55 9.24 -1.69 -1.97
CA PHE A 55 9.71 -2.90 -2.63
C PHE A 55 10.69 -2.62 -3.77
N THR A 56 11.64 -3.52 -3.96
CA THR A 56 12.39 -3.63 -5.21
C THR A 56 11.47 -4.16 -6.32
N PRO A 57 11.80 -3.92 -7.61
CA PRO A 57 11.01 -4.47 -8.71
C PRO A 57 10.88 -5.99 -8.66
N GLU A 58 11.89 -6.69 -8.15
CA GLU A 58 11.88 -8.14 -7.98
C GLU A 58 10.90 -8.58 -6.89
N GLU A 59 10.99 -7.98 -5.70
CA GLU A 59 10.08 -8.26 -4.57
C GLU A 59 8.62 -7.96 -4.95
N PHE A 60 8.38 -6.86 -5.67
CA PHE A 60 7.03 -6.50 -6.15
C PHE A 60 6.48 -7.58 -7.10
N LYS A 61 7.27 -7.97 -8.11
CA LYS A 61 6.88 -9.02 -9.07
C LYS A 61 6.62 -10.37 -8.40
N GLU A 62 7.40 -10.71 -7.38
CA GLU A 62 7.19 -11.93 -6.61
C GLU A 62 5.88 -11.88 -5.82
N ARG A 63 5.63 -10.77 -5.12
CA ARG A 63 4.43 -10.58 -4.29
C ARG A 63 3.15 -10.46 -5.12
N ALA A 64 3.22 -9.89 -6.32
CA ALA A 64 2.10 -9.80 -7.25
C ALA A 64 1.50 -11.17 -7.63
N LYS A 65 2.28 -12.24 -7.52
CA LYS A 65 1.86 -13.62 -7.86
C LYS A 65 1.32 -14.41 -6.66
N LYS A 66 1.31 -13.81 -5.48
CA LYS A 66 0.91 -14.42 -4.20
C LYS A 66 -0.28 -13.65 -3.63
N ILE A 67 -1.01 -14.27 -2.70
CA ILE A 67 -2.00 -13.56 -1.87
C ILE A 67 -1.24 -12.54 -1.03
N SER A 68 -1.30 -11.28 -1.42
CA SER A 68 -0.54 -10.18 -0.80
C SER A 68 -1.19 -8.83 -1.02
N ILE A 69 -0.80 -7.83 -0.23
CA ILE A 69 -1.20 -6.44 -0.41
C ILE A 69 -0.85 -5.91 -1.82
N VAL A 70 0.26 -6.38 -2.40
CA VAL A 70 0.65 -6.03 -3.78
C VAL A 70 -0.38 -6.56 -4.78
N SER A 71 -0.83 -7.81 -4.62
CA SER A 71 -1.85 -8.37 -5.53
C SER A 71 -3.20 -7.65 -5.42
N GLU A 72 -3.58 -7.20 -4.22
CA GLU A 72 -4.82 -6.44 -4.01
C GLU A 72 -4.72 -5.01 -4.58
N ALA A 73 -3.56 -4.36 -4.41
CA ALA A 73 -3.28 -3.03 -4.95
C ALA A 73 -3.22 -3.03 -6.49
N ILE A 74 -2.69 -4.07 -7.12
CA ILE A 74 -2.74 -4.21 -8.59
C ILE A 74 -4.19 -4.31 -9.07
N LYS A 75 -5.05 -5.01 -8.33
CA LYS A 75 -6.44 -5.25 -8.73
C LYS A 75 -7.37 -4.07 -8.46
N ASN A 76 -7.17 -3.35 -7.36
CA ASN A 76 -8.12 -2.35 -6.86
C ASN A 76 -7.49 -1.00 -6.49
N GLY A 77 -6.16 -0.90 -6.48
CA GLY A 77 -5.44 0.30 -6.09
C GLY A 77 -5.45 1.37 -7.17
N ILE A 78 -4.97 2.56 -6.80
CA ILE A 78 -4.81 3.69 -7.70
C ILE A 78 -3.34 3.78 -8.08
N GLU A 79 -3.04 3.62 -9.37
CA GLU A 79 -1.69 3.79 -9.90
C GLU A 79 -1.40 5.29 -10.06
N VAL A 80 -0.42 5.79 -9.31
CA VAL A 80 0.08 7.16 -9.47
C VAL A 80 1.25 7.13 -10.44
N LYS A 81 1.08 7.70 -11.63
CA LYS A 81 2.16 7.95 -12.58
C LYS A 81 2.49 9.43 -12.55
N ASP A 82 3.75 9.77 -12.75
CA ASP A 82 4.10 11.13 -13.10
C ASP A 82 3.38 11.48 -14.41
N ALA A 83 2.80 12.69 -14.48
CA ALA A 83 2.55 13.33 -15.76
C ALA A 83 3.93 13.64 -16.35
N ALA A 84 4.32 12.88 -17.38
CA ALA A 84 5.51 13.16 -18.16
C ALA A 84 5.46 14.57 -18.78
#